data_AF-A0A6P6G6Y0-F1
#
_entry.id   AF-A0A6P6G6Y0-F1
#
_cell.length_a   1.000
_cell.length_b   1.000
_cell.length_c   1.000
_cell.angle_alpha   90.00
_cell.angle_beta   90.00
_cell.angle_gamma   90.00
#
_symmetry.space_group_name_H-M   'P 1'
#
loop_
_entity.id
_entity.type
_entity.pdbx_description
1 polymer ?
#
loop_
_entity_poly.entity_id
_entity_poly.type
_entity_poly.pdbx_seq_one_letter_code
_entity_poly.pdbx_strand_id
1 'polypeptide(L)'
;MKSIYNVTDLPLEEEYDYIIVGDGTTGCPLAATLSAKYSRFTSEDSVANVRGRVLGGSSMINGGFYSRADDKFYNESGLYWDMDAVEEAYQWVEDTIVFQLNLSAWPSIVREALLEAGVGPNNGFSPQHLVGTKTFGSTFDNEGKRHGAVELLNKGKLKNLKVAVEAYVDRIILSSKASGVLASGVVYSDSKGRTHEALIRDEGEVILNAGAIGSPQLLLLSGVGLVPHRSSHKVSVVIQNPNVENFMVDNPRNSINIPFSFYPNGTIPLELSVVAKFSGPLSSGSLRLVSSADVKVSPTVRFNYFKDLKNLAHCLEEYSCGISKGESRIVARVSWFTYSGSGTLFY
;
A
#
# COMPACT_ATOMS: atom_id res chain seq x y z
N MET A 1 6.92 1.30 -23.94
CA MET A 1 7.84 1.10 -22.81
C MET A 1 9.22 0.76 -23.36
N LYS A 2 10.13 1.74 -23.51
CA LYS A 2 11.48 1.54 -24.11
C LYS A 2 12.59 1.26 -23.09
N SER A 3 12.26 1.26 -21.80
CA SER A 3 13.20 1.26 -20.68
C SER A 3 12.93 0.14 -19.66
N ILE A 4 12.16 -0.88 -20.04
CA ILE A 4 11.83 -2.04 -19.20
C ILE A 4 12.56 -3.26 -19.73
N TYR A 5 13.24 -3.99 -18.86
CA TYR A 5 14.11 -5.10 -19.20
C TYR A 5 13.83 -6.28 -18.28
N ASN A 6 13.78 -7.49 -18.82
CA ASN A 6 13.88 -8.67 -17.98
C ASN A 6 15.27 -8.71 -17.36
N VAL A 7 15.39 -9.02 -16.07
CA VAL A 7 16.70 -9.15 -15.42
C VAL A 7 17.62 -10.11 -16.14
N THR A 8 17.08 -11.16 -16.78
CA THR A 8 17.93 -12.13 -17.47
C THR A 8 18.77 -11.52 -18.60
N ASP A 9 18.35 -10.36 -19.10
CA ASP A 9 18.99 -9.64 -20.21
C ASP A 9 19.91 -8.52 -19.72
N LEU A 10 19.96 -8.28 -18.41
CA LEU A 10 20.83 -7.28 -17.80
C LEU A 10 22.23 -7.86 -17.52
N PRO A 11 23.27 -7.00 -17.51
CA PRO A 11 24.61 -7.41 -17.08
C PRO A 11 24.60 -7.93 -15.63
N LEU A 12 25.62 -8.73 -15.30
CA LEU A 12 25.79 -9.26 -13.94
C LEU A 12 26.18 -8.17 -12.94
N GLU A 13 26.83 -7.11 -13.40
CA GLU A 13 27.26 -5.97 -12.58
C GLU A 13 27.08 -4.68 -13.39
N GLU A 14 26.50 -3.65 -12.77
CA GLU A 14 26.34 -2.32 -13.39
C GLU A 14 26.22 -1.22 -12.32
N GLU A 15 26.66 -0.01 -12.68
CA GLU A 15 26.67 1.16 -11.79
C GLU A 15 25.62 2.21 -12.16
N TYR A 16 25.02 2.84 -11.14
CA TYR A 16 23.95 3.83 -11.25
C TYR A 16 24.16 4.99 -10.28
N ASP A 17 23.59 6.16 -10.58
CA ASP A 17 23.58 7.28 -9.62
C ASP A 17 22.57 7.01 -8.50
N TYR A 18 21.44 6.38 -8.82
CA TYR A 18 20.41 6.01 -7.85
C TYR A 18 19.90 4.60 -8.12
N ILE A 19 19.69 3.86 -7.05
CA ILE A 19 19.07 2.54 -7.08
C ILE A 19 17.83 2.60 -6.19
N ILE A 20 16.67 2.30 -6.76
CA ILE A 20 15.40 2.26 -6.01
C ILE A 20 14.97 0.80 -5.92
N VAL A 21 14.75 0.32 -4.71
CA VAL A 21 14.35 -1.07 -4.48
C VAL A 21 12.86 -1.12 -4.24
N GLY A 22 12.10 -1.56 -5.24
CA GLY A 22 10.67 -1.77 -5.14
C GLY A 22 9.90 -0.70 -5.90
N ASP A 23 9.25 -1.14 -6.97
CA ASP A 23 8.47 -0.33 -7.90
C ASP A 23 6.99 -0.23 -7.52
N GLY A 24 6.75 -0.06 -6.22
CA GLY A 24 5.43 0.09 -5.64
C GLY A 24 4.79 1.45 -5.93
N THR A 25 3.69 1.73 -5.24
CA THR A 25 2.93 2.99 -5.36
C THR A 25 3.80 4.25 -5.26
N THR A 26 4.85 4.21 -4.43
CA THR A 26 5.75 5.33 -4.12
C THR A 26 7.11 5.29 -4.83
N GLY A 27 7.44 4.23 -5.58
CA GLY A 27 8.83 3.94 -6.02
C GLY A 27 8.96 3.62 -7.48
N CYS A 28 8.09 4.18 -8.30
CA CYS A 28 8.25 4.14 -9.75
C CYS A 28 9.39 5.11 -10.13
N PRO A 29 10.66 4.75 -9.91
CA PRO A 29 11.43 3.82 -10.75
C PRO A 29 12.52 2.94 -10.08
N LEU A 30 12.36 1.60 -10.01
CA LEU A 30 13.37 0.52 -10.28
C LEU A 30 12.95 -0.80 -9.55
N ALA A 31 13.17 -1.93 -10.23
CA ALA A 31 12.94 -3.33 -9.81
C ALA A 31 11.48 -3.79 -9.55
N ALA A 32 10.87 -4.42 -10.56
CA ALA A 32 9.63 -5.20 -10.44
C ALA A 32 9.91 -6.69 -10.23
N THR A 33 8.99 -7.40 -9.61
CA THR A 33 8.87 -8.86 -9.73
C THR A 33 7.60 -9.19 -10.52
N LEU A 34 7.67 -9.95 -11.62
CA LEU A 34 6.52 -10.23 -12.52
C LEU A 34 5.95 -11.66 -12.49
N SER A 35 6.17 -12.48 -11.45
CA SER A 35 5.64 -13.85 -11.50
C SER A 35 4.24 -14.05 -10.87
N ALA A 36 3.65 -13.08 -10.16
CA ALA A 36 2.21 -13.12 -9.79
C ALA A 36 1.69 -11.73 -9.42
N LYS A 37 0.52 -11.29 -9.92
CA LYS A 37 -0.04 -9.92 -9.70
C LYS A 37 -0.02 -9.44 -8.24
N TYR A 38 -0.13 -10.37 -7.29
CA TYR A 38 -0.14 -10.11 -5.85
C TYR A 38 0.45 -11.30 -5.07
N SER A 39 0.80 -11.08 -3.81
CA SER A 39 1.16 -12.11 -2.83
C SER A 39 0.19 -12.08 -1.66
N ARG A 40 -0.34 -13.24 -1.27
CA ARG A 40 -1.19 -13.40 -0.09
C ARG A 40 -0.34 -13.77 1.13
N PHE A 41 -0.75 -13.30 2.30
CA PHE A 41 -0.21 -13.75 3.58
C PHE A 41 -1.32 -13.71 4.63
N THR A 42 -1.16 -14.47 5.70
CA THR A 42 -2.06 -14.41 6.86
C THR A 42 -1.24 -13.89 8.02
N SER A 43 -1.73 -12.87 8.72
CA SER A 43 -1.07 -12.36 9.92
C SER A 43 -1.08 -13.41 11.03
N GLU A 44 -0.22 -13.25 12.04
CA GLU A 44 -0.28 -14.06 13.26
C GLU A 44 -1.59 -13.86 14.04
N ASP A 45 -2.33 -12.78 13.75
CA ASP A 45 -3.68 -12.53 14.26
C ASP A 45 -4.77 -13.29 13.46
N SER A 46 -4.38 -14.19 12.56
CA SER A 46 -5.28 -14.98 11.69
C SER A 46 -6.08 -14.17 10.67
N VAL A 47 -5.64 -12.95 10.34
CA VAL A 47 -6.29 -12.10 9.33
C VAL A 47 -5.59 -12.28 7.98
N ALA A 48 -6.35 -12.73 6.98
CA ALA A 48 -5.86 -12.86 5.62
C ALA A 48 -5.68 -11.48 4.96
N ASN A 49 -4.54 -11.27 4.32
CA ASN A 49 -4.18 -10.01 3.69
C ASN A 49 -3.40 -10.24 2.37
N VAL A 50 -3.24 -9.19 1.57
CA VAL A 50 -2.68 -9.25 0.22
C VAL A 50 -1.80 -8.03 -0.05
N ARG A 51 -0.65 -8.22 -0.70
CA ARG A 51 0.24 -7.15 -1.18
C ARG A 51 0.49 -7.24 -2.69
N GLY A 52 0.68 -6.11 -3.35
CA GLY A 52 1.06 -6.08 -4.77
C GLY A 52 2.41 -6.75 -5.03
N ARG A 53 2.52 -7.47 -6.14
CA ARG A 53 3.78 -8.06 -6.63
C ARG A 53 3.82 -7.96 -8.16
N VAL A 54 3.72 -6.73 -8.63
CA VAL A 54 3.64 -6.37 -10.05
C VAL A 54 4.24 -4.99 -10.20
N LEU A 55 4.71 -4.64 -11.39
CA LEU A 55 5.14 -3.28 -11.69
C LEU A 55 4.01 -2.27 -11.40
N GLY A 56 4.30 -1.25 -10.58
CA GLY A 56 3.32 -0.32 -10.00
C GLY A 56 2.77 -0.76 -8.62
N GLY A 57 3.16 -1.93 -8.14
CA GLY A 57 2.83 -2.51 -6.84
C GLY A 57 1.33 -2.57 -6.53
N SER A 58 0.98 -2.22 -5.28
CA SER A 58 -0.39 -2.32 -4.79
C SER A 58 -1.38 -1.37 -5.50
N SER A 59 -0.90 -0.31 -6.16
CA SER A 59 -1.78 0.56 -6.98
C SER A 59 -2.45 -0.20 -8.13
N MET A 60 -1.84 -1.30 -8.59
CA MET A 60 -2.37 -2.10 -9.69
C MET A 60 -3.43 -3.12 -9.28
N ILE A 61 -3.69 -3.28 -7.98
CA ILE A 61 -4.63 -4.29 -7.44
C ILE A 61 -5.61 -3.74 -6.40
N ASN A 62 -5.47 -2.47 -5.99
CA ASN A 62 -6.31 -1.85 -4.97
C ASN A 62 -7.73 -1.53 -5.48
N GLY A 63 -8.58 -0.97 -4.60
CA GLY A 63 -9.93 -0.53 -4.96
C GLY A 63 -10.02 0.76 -5.80
N GLY A 64 -8.88 1.38 -6.14
CA GLY A 64 -8.84 2.58 -6.99
C GLY A 64 -9.39 3.86 -6.36
N PHE A 65 -9.49 3.91 -5.02
CA PHE A 65 -9.87 5.12 -4.27
C PHE A 65 -8.68 6.08 -4.17
N TYR A 66 -8.90 7.36 -4.46
CA TYR A 66 -7.91 8.42 -4.32
C TYR A 66 -8.43 9.56 -3.43
N SER A 67 -7.63 9.90 -2.42
CA SER A 67 -7.82 11.07 -1.58
C SER A 67 -6.45 11.58 -1.18
N ARG A 68 -6.28 12.89 -1.10
CA ARG A 68 -5.13 13.53 -0.46
C ARG A 68 -5.14 13.22 1.05
N ALA A 69 -4.00 13.40 1.70
CA ALA A 69 -3.88 13.23 3.14
C ALA A 69 -4.67 14.30 3.90
N ASP A 70 -4.97 14.03 5.17
CA ASP A 70 -5.54 14.99 6.11
C ASP A 70 -4.45 15.96 6.59
N ASP A 71 -4.79 17.23 6.81
CA ASP A 71 -3.83 18.24 7.28
C ASP A 71 -3.14 17.85 8.61
N LYS A 72 -3.85 17.10 9.46
CA LYS A 72 -3.33 16.53 10.70
C LYS A 72 -2.13 15.62 10.46
N PHE A 73 -2.09 14.89 9.33
CA PHE A 73 -0.95 14.05 8.98
C PHE A 73 0.33 14.89 8.89
N TYR A 74 0.28 16.03 8.21
CA TYR A 74 1.43 16.92 8.05
C TYR A 74 1.81 17.59 9.37
N ASN A 75 0.80 18.09 10.09
CA ASN A 75 1.01 18.81 11.35
C ASN A 75 1.55 17.94 12.48
N GLU A 76 1.23 16.64 12.49
CA GLU A 76 1.61 15.71 13.57
C GLU A 76 2.74 14.73 13.18
N SER A 77 3.27 14.78 11.96
CA SER A 77 4.32 13.84 11.54
C SER A 77 5.67 14.08 12.21
N GLY A 78 5.87 15.25 12.83
CA GLY A 78 7.18 15.67 13.35
C GLY A 78 8.23 15.99 12.28
N LEU A 79 7.79 16.17 11.02
CA LEU A 79 8.64 16.52 9.89
C LEU A 79 8.33 17.94 9.40
N TYR A 80 9.32 18.60 8.84
CA TYR A 80 9.09 19.80 8.04
C TYR A 80 8.61 19.40 6.65
N TRP A 81 7.45 19.91 6.24
CA TRP A 81 6.90 19.71 4.91
C TRP A 81 6.93 21.03 4.15
N ASP A 82 7.54 21.00 2.97
CA ASP A 82 7.34 22.04 1.97
C ASP A 82 5.96 21.81 1.33
N MET A 83 4.96 22.56 1.81
CA MET A 83 3.57 22.35 1.40
C MET A 83 3.32 22.75 -0.07
N ASP A 84 4.13 23.64 -0.63
CA ASP A 84 4.05 23.98 -2.06
C ASP A 84 4.52 22.78 -2.90
N ALA A 85 5.64 22.16 -2.52
CA ALA A 85 6.12 20.94 -3.16
C ALA A 85 5.14 19.75 -2.99
N VAL A 86 4.48 19.64 -1.84
CA VAL A 86 3.42 18.63 -1.61
C VAL A 86 2.25 18.85 -2.55
N GLU A 87 1.79 20.09 -2.72
CA GLU A 87 0.69 20.44 -3.62
C GLU A 87 1.06 20.13 -5.08
N GLU A 88 2.25 20.54 -5.52
CA GLU A 88 2.77 20.24 -6.85
C GLU A 88 2.84 18.74 -7.10
N ALA A 89 3.28 17.95 -6.12
CA ALA A 89 3.33 16.50 -6.22
C ALA A 89 1.93 15.87 -6.35
N TYR A 90 0.94 16.39 -5.61
CA TYR A 90 -0.44 15.92 -5.75
C TYR A 90 -0.99 16.20 -7.14
N GLN A 91 -0.86 17.43 -7.62
CA GLN A 91 -1.32 17.83 -8.95
C GLN A 91 -0.64 16.99 -10.05
N TRP A 92 0.67 16.76 -9.92
CA TRP A 92 1.42 15.93 -10.88
C TRP A 92 0.89 14.49 -10.98
N VAL A 93 0.48 13.88 -9.86
CA VAL A 93 -0.17 12.55 -9.85
C VAL A 93 -1.59 12.64 -10.40
N GLU A 94 -2.35 13.64 -9.95
CA GLU A 94 -3.76 13.83 -10.30
C GLU A 94 -3.95 13.99 -11.80
N ASP A 95 -3.14 14.84 -12.43
CA ASP A 95 -3.13 15.11 -13.88
C ASP A 95 -2.81 13.89 -14.74
N THR A 96 -2.30 12.81 -14.13
CA THR A 96 -1.84 11.62 -14.87
C THR A 96 -2.75 10.42 -14.69
N ILE A 97 -3.19 10.15 -13.46
CA ILE A 97 -3.84 8.86 -13.13
C ILE A 97 -5.08 8.99 -12.24
N VAL A 98 -5.59 10.20 -11.97
CA VAL A 98 -6.77 10.41 -11.12
C VAL A 98 -7.91 11.01 -11.93
N PHE A 99 -9.10 10.44 -11.76
CA PHE A 99 -10.29 10.79 -12.52
C PHE A 99 -11.45 11.07 -11.58
N GLN A 100 -12.29 12.05 -11.96
CA GLN A 100 -13.61 12.19 -11.39
C GLN A 100 -14.56 11.23 -12.12
N LEU A 101 -15.14 10.29 -11.37
CA LEU A 101 -16.10 9.34 -11.93
C LEU A 101 -17.49 9.95 -12.05
N ASN A 102 -18.18 9.61 -13.14
CA ASN A 102 -19.62 9.81 -13.24
C ASN A 102 -20.32 8.85 -12.28
N LEU A 103 -21.08 9.38 -11.32
CA LEU A 103 -21.79 8.55 -10.36
C LEU A 103 -22.85 7.72 -11.07
N SER A 104 -22.76 6.40 -10.91
CA SER A 104 -23.87 5.52 -11.22
C SER A 104 -24.99 5.67 -10.16
N ALA A 105 -26.13 5.01 -10.39
CA ALA A 105 -27.27 5.07 -9.48
C ALA A 105 -26.90 4.71 -8.04
N TRP A 106 -25.95 3.77 -7.84
CA TRP A 106 -25.67 3.21 -6.54
C TRP A 106 -24.81 4.10 -5.61
N PRO A 107 -23.65 4.62 -6.04
CA PRO A 107 -22.91 5.63 -5.25
C PRO A 107 -23.77 6.84 -4.88
N SER A 108 -24.72 7.22 -5.76
CA SER A 108 -25.68 8.29 -5.48
C SER A 108 -26.62 7.93 -4.32
N ILE A 109 -27.16 6.72 -4.30
CA ILE A 109 -28.00 6.23 -3.19
C ILE A 109 -27.22 6.19 -1.87
N VAL A 110 -25.99 5.68 -1.89
CA VAL A 110 -25.14 5.63 -0.69
C VAL A 110 -24.85 7.04 -0.16
N ARG A 111 -24.58 8.01 -1.05
CA ARG A 111 -24.41 9.42 -0.68
C ARG A 111 -25.65 9.97 0.04
N GLU A 112 -26.84 9.78 -0.52
CA GLU A 112 -28.07 10.29 0.11
C GLU A 112 -28.35 9.60 1.44
N ALA A 113 -28.15 8.28 1.53
CA ALA A 113 -28.32 7.52 2.77
C ALA A 113 -27.36 8.02 3.87
N LEU A 114 -26.13 8.39 3.52
CA LEU A 114 -25.17 8.97 4.43
C LEU A 114 -25.58 10.33 4.96
N LEU A 115 -26.12 11.17 4.08
CA LEU A 115 -26.63 12.49 4.45
C LEU A 115 -27.88 12.39 5.33
N GLU A 116 -28.82 11.48 5.02
CA GLU A 116 -29.97 11.16 5.87
C GLU A 116 -29.52 10.64 7.24
N ALA A 117 -28.41 9.89 7.27
CA ALA A 117 -27.77 9.45 8.52
C ALA A 117 -27.01 10.54 9.27
N GLY A 118 -27.00 11.76 8.76
CA GLY A 118 -26.35 12.89 9.39
C GLY A 118 -24.83 12.82 9.34
N VAL A 119 -24.24 12.10 8.37
CA VAL A 119 -22.82 12.18 7.98
C VAL A 119 -22.62 13.39 7.05
N GLY A 120 -22.99 14.56 7.55
CA GLY A 120 -22.81 15.83 6.85
C GLY A 120 -21.48 16.52 7.18
N PRO A 121 -21.13 17.59 6.45
CA PRO A 121 -21.86 18.18 5.32
C PRO A 121 -21.71 17.39 4.01
N ASN A 122 -22.47 17.76 2.98
CA ASN A 122 -22.25 17.29 1.61
C ASN A 122 -21.14 18.15 0.97
N ASN A 123 -19.99 17.55 0.72
CA ASN A 123 -18.82 18.21 0.15
C ASN A 123 -18.72 18.06 -1.38
N GLY A 124 -19.70 17.43 -2.03
CA GLY A 124 -19.66 17.18 -3.47
C GLY A 124 -18.46 16.33 -3.88
N PHE A 125 -17.83 16.65 -5.00
CA PHE A 125 -16.55 16.05 -5.39
C PHE A 125 -15.39 16.81 -4.73
N SER A 126 -14.52 16.07 -4.05
CA SER A 126 -13.29 16.62 -3.50
C SER A 126 -12.22 15.54 -3.31
N PRO A 127 -10.97 15.77 -3.79
CA PRO A 127 -9.86 14.88 -3.46
C PRO A 127 -9.35 15.10 -2.03
N GLN A 128 -9.66 16.22 -1.36
CA GLN A 128 -9.20 16.51 0.01
C GLN A 128 -9.88 15.62 1.05
N HIS A 129 -9.13 15.17 2.06
CA HIS A 129 -9.68 14.44 3.19
C HIS A 129 -10.49 15.40 4.08
N LEU A 130 -11.82 15.28 4.09
CA LEU A 130 -12.72 16.20 4.77
C LEU A 130 -13.75 15.43 5.59
N VAL A 131 -14.13 15.99 6.72
CA VAL A 131 -15.29 15.52 7.49
C VAL A 131 -16.57 15.73 6.66
N GLY A 132 -17.41 14.70 6.59
CA GLY A 132 -18.69 14.71 5.88
C GLY A 132 -18.73 13.71 4.72
N THR A 133 -19.74 13.86 3.87
CA THR A 133 -19.95 12.98 2.71
C THR A 133 -19.41 13.63 1.45
N LYS A 134 -18.59 12.88 0.68
CA LYS A 134 -18.02 13.34 -0.59
C LYS A 134 -17.94 12.23 -1.63
N THR A 135 -17.77 12.61 -2.89
CA THR A 135 -17.19 11.74 -3.92
C THR A 135 -15.69 12.00 -4.00
N PHE A 136 -14.92 10.92 -4.05
CA PHE A 136 -13.45 10.94 -4.10
C PHE A 136 -12.95 10.81 -5.55
N GLY A 137 -11.66 11.08 -5.77
CA GLY A 137 -10.99 10.77 -7.04
C GLY A 137 -10.83 9.26 -7.22
N SER A 138 -10.80 8.78 -8.44
CA SER A 138 -10.55 7.36 -8.73
C SER A 138 -9.34 7.17 -9.64
N THR A 139 -8.62 6.07 -9.44
CA THR A 139 -7.62 5.59 -10.41
C THR A 139 -8.21 4.60 -11.40
N PHE A 140 -9.54 4.54 -11.51
CA PHE A 140 -10.24 4.00 -12.68
C PHE A 140 -10.81 5.17 -13.47
N ASP A 141 -10.75 5.10 -14.79
CA ASP A 141 -11.41 6.08 -15.65
C ASP A 141 -12.91 5.75 -15.85
N ASN A 142 -13.61 6.61 -16.59
CA ASN A 142 -15.04 6.42 -16.90
C ASN A 142 -15.33 5.24 -17.84
N GLU A 143 -14.30 4.64 -18.45
CA GLU A 143 -14.41 3.41 -19.26
C GLU A 143 -14.15 2.15 -18.41
N GLY A 144 -13.83 2.31 -17.13
CA GLY A 144 -13.51 1.22 -16.20
C GLY A 144 -12.08 0.71 -16.34
N LYS A 145 -11.21 1.41 -17.08
CA LYS A 145 -9.80 1.07 -17.20
C LYS A 145 -9.05 1.54 -15.95
N ARG A 146 -8.21 0.65 -15.40
CA ARG A 146 -7.33 0.98 -14.28
C ARG A 146 -6.13 1.78 -14.76
N HIS A 147 -5.84 2.82 -14.00
CA HIS A 147 -4.58 3.55 -13.99
C HIS A 147 -3.83 3.34 -12.67
N GLY A 148 -2.51 3.41 -12.70
CA GLY A 148 -1.69 3.22 -11.51
C GLY A 148 -0.28 3.76 -11.62
N ALA A 149 0.52 3.58 -10.56
CA ALA A 149 1.81 4.24 -10.41
C ALA A 149 2.80 3.91 -11.56
N VAL A 150 2.66 2.74 -12.20
CA VAL A 150 3.45 2.36 -13.37
C VAL A 150 3.39 3.40 -14.50
N GLU A 151 2.28 4.10 -14.67
CA GLU A 151 2.13 5.10 -15.73
C GLU A 151 2.91 6.38 -15.45
N LEU A 152 3.22 6.66 -14.19
CA LEU A 152 4.03 7.81 -13.77
C LEU A 152 5.47 7.68 -14.29
N LEU A 153 5.96 6.47 -14.58
CA LEU A 153 7.24 6.26 -15.24
C LEU A 153 7.34 6.97 -16.60
N ASN A 154 6.20 7.18 -17.28
CA ASN A 154 6.16 7.86 -18.57
C ASN A 154 6.46 9.36 -18.47
N LYS A 155 6.38 9.95 -17.26
CA LYS A 155 6.75 11.34 -16.99
C LYS A 155 8.26 11.52 -16.75
N GLY A 156 8.99 10.42 -16.54
CA GLY A 156 10.44 10.42 -16.34
C GLY A 156 11.24 10.61 -17.63
N LYS A 157 12.52 10.98 -17.48
CA LYS A 157 13.46 11.01 -18.62
C LYS A 157 13.86 9.58 -18.99
N LEU A 158 13.09 8.94 -19.88
CA LEU A 158 13.22 7.51 -20.21
C LEU A 158 14.62 7.04 -20.61
N LYS A 159 15.44 7.91 -21.20
CA LYS A 159 16.85 7.59 -21.56
C LYS A 159 17.78 7.39 -20.36
N ASN A 160 17.41 7.93 -19.20
CA ASN A 160 18.16 7.84 -17.95
C ASN A 160 17.50 6.84 -16.98
N LEU A 161 16.46 6.15 -17.44
CA LEU A 161 15.65 5.26 -16.63
C LEU A 161 15.79 3.84 -17.16
N LYS A 162 16.13 2.91 -16.27
CA LYS A 162 16.09 1.48 -16.52
C LYS A 162 15.17 0.84 -15.48
N VAL A 163 14.28 -0.04 -15.91
CA VAL A 163 13.38 -0.77 -15.01
C VAL A 163 13.64 -2.25 -15.23
N ALA A 164 14.31 -2.87 -14.26
CA ALA A 164 14.48 -4.31 -14.21
C ALA A 164 13.18 -4.96 -13.73
N VAL A 165 12.69 -5.99 -14.43
CA VAL A 165 11.52 -6.78 -13.98
C VAL A 165 11.92 -8.23 -13.77
N GLU A 166 11.22 -8.91 -12.87
CA GLU A 166 11.62 -10.21 -12.32
C GLU A 166 12.92 -10.14 -11.51
N ALA A 167 13.20 -8.97 -10.91
CA ALA A 167 14.30 -8.73 -9.99
C ALA A 167 13.85 -8.99 -8.56
N TYR A 168 14.41 -10.02 -7.93
CA TYR A 168 14.28 -10.22 -6.49
C TYR A 168 15.53 -9.66 -5.81
N VAL A 169 15.39 -8.49 -5.17
CA VAL A 169 16.50 -7.92 -4.40
C VAL A 169 16.67 -8.71 -3.11
N ASP A 170 17.81 -9.37 -2.98
CA ASP A 170 18.11 -10.30 -1.88
C ASP A 170 18.66 -9.55 -0.66
N ARG A 171 19.50 -8.53 -0.87
CA ARG A 171 20.06 -7.67 0.19
C ARG A 171 20.60 -6.34 -0.35
N ILE A 172 20.73 -5.37 0.54
CA ILE A 172 21.52 -4.15 0.35
C ILE A 172 22.98 -4.46 0.66
N ILE A 173 23.89 -3.99 -0.17
CA ILE A 173 25.33 -4.09 0.08
C ILE A 173 25.70 -2.95 1.02
N LEU A 174 26.13 -3.30 2.24
CA LEU A 174 26.56 -2.36 3.25
C LEU A 174 28.06 -2.47 3.47
N SER A 175 28.75 -1.33 3.53
CA SER A 175 30.17 -1.22 3.82
C SER A 175 30.37 -0.41 5.09
N SER A 176 31.04 -1.01 6.08
CA SER A 176 31.44 -0.31 7.30
C SER A 176 32.74 0.47 7.05
N LYS A 177 32.69 1.79 7.19
CA LYS A 177 33.85 2.69 7.18
C LYS A 177 34.03 3.34 8.56
N ALA A 178 35.18 3.99 8.80
CA ALA A 178 35.43 4.71 10.04
C ALA A 178 34.39 5.82 10.32
N SER A 179 33.79 6.39 9.27
CA SER A 179 32.76 7.43 9.35
C SER A 179 31.33 6.91 9.56
N GLY A 180 31.12 5.59 9.57
CA GLY A 180 29.80 4.95 9.66
C GLY A 180 29.58 3.88 8.60
N VAL A 181 28.35 3.39 8.52
CA VAL A 181 27.92 2.38 7.55
C VAL A 181 27.33 3.08 6.33
N LEU A 182 27.79 2.69 5.14
CA LEU A 182 27.29 3.20 3.87
C LEU A 182 26.67 2.07 3.05
N ALA A 183 25.57 2.36 2.35
CA ALA A 183 25.09 1.49 1.29
C ALA A 183 25.92 1.73 0.03
N SER A 184 26.33 0.68 -0.67
CA SER A 184 27.10 0.76 -1.92
C SER A 184 26.40 0.12 -3.12
N GLY A 185 25.22 -0.44 -2.91
CA GLY A 185 24.47 -1.12 -3.96
C GLY A 185 23.49 -2.14 -3.41
N VAL A 186 23.01 -3.01 -4.30
CA VAL A 186 22.09 -4.10 -3.98
C VAL A 186 22.48 -5.37 -4.74
N VAL A 187 22.22 -6.50 -4.12
CA VAL A 187 22.32 -7.82 -4.75
C VAL A 187 20.92 -8.30 -5.09
N TYR A 188 20.72 -8.79 -6.30
CA TYR A 188 19.43 -9.31 -6.74
C TYR A 188 19.58 -10.56 -7.62
N SER A 189 18.56 -11.41 -7.60
CA SER A 189 18.56 -12.67 -8.34
C SER A 189 17.53 -12.68 -9.48
N ASP A 190 17.91 -13.30 -10.59
CA ASP A 190 17.07 -13.49 -11.77
C ASP A 190 16.24 -14.79 -11.70
N SER A 191 15.35 -14.98 -12.68
CA SER A 191 14.51 -16.19 -12.76
C SER A 191 15.29 -17.48 -13.03
N LYS A 192 16.55 -17.38 -13.47
CA LYS A 192 17.49 -18.49 -13.70
C LYS A 192 18.39 -18.75 -12.48
N GLY A 193 18.23 -17.99 -11.39
CA GLY A 193 19.03 -18.11 -10.17
C GLY A 193 20.42 -17.47 -10.28
N ARG A 194 20.69 -16.66 -11.31
CA ARG A 194 21.94 -15.89 -11.38
C ARG A 194 21.85 -14.70 -10.46
N THR A 195 22.98 -14.42 -9.80
CA THR A 195 23.16 -13.25 -8.96
C THR A 195 23.66 -12.08 -9.80
N HIS A 196 23.04 -10.93 -9.59
CA HIS A 196 23.41 -9.65 -10.18
C HIS A 196 23.70 -8.64 -9.06
N GLU A 197 24.57 -7.68 -9.35
CA GLU A 197 24.87 -6.54 -8.49
C GLU A 197 24.57 -5.23 -9.22
N ALA A 198 23.82 -4.35 -8.57
CA ALA A 198 23.68 -2.97 -8.99
C ALA A 198 24.39 -2.11 -7.95
N LEU A 199 25.40 -1.36 -8.37
CA LEU A 199 26.25 -0.54 -7.50
C LEU A 199 25.91 0.93 -7.68
N ILE A 200 26.11 1.74 -6.63
CA ILE A 200 25.99 3.20 -6.74
C ILE A 200 27.32 3.81 -7.15
N ARG A 201 27.26 4.89 -7.94
CA ARG A 201 28.42 5.77 -8.20
C ARG A 201 28.69 6.67 -7.00
N ASP A 202 29.76 7.46 -7.08
CA ASP A 202 30.07 8.49 -6.10
C ASP A 202 28.87 9.43 -5.92
N GLU A 203 28.56 9.75 -4.66
CA GLU A 203 27.39 10.55 -4.23
C GLU A 203 26.02 9.93 -4.55
N GLY A 204 26.00 8.69 -5.05
CA GLY A 204 24.76 7.98 -5.31
C GLY A 204 24.07 7.46 -4.05
N GLU A 205 22.84 6.99 -4.21
CA GLU A 205 22.02 6.51 -3.10
C GLU A 205 21.23 5.23 -3.44
N VAL A 206 21.03 4.40 -2.42
CA VAL A 206 20.08 3.29 -2.45
C VAL A 206 18.83 3.71 -1.67
N ILE A 207 17.70 3.82 -2.38
CA ILE A 207 16.41 4.20 -1.81
C ILE A 207 15.54 2.95 -1.70
N LEU A 208 15.12 2.62 -0.48
CA LEU A 208 14.29 1.46 -0.24
C LEU A 208 12.80 1.81 -0.31
N ASN A 209 12.10 1.20 -1.26
CA ASN A 209 10.67 1.39 -1.49
C ASN A 209 9.91 0.06 -1.69
N ALA A 210 10.31 -0.99 -0.98
CA ALA A 210 9.69 -2.32 -1.09
C ALA A 210 8.37 -2.46 -0.29
N GLY A 211 7.74 -1.33 0.06
CA GLY A 211 6.51 -1.23 0.83
C GLY A 211 6.66 -1.61 2.31
N ALA A 212 5.56 -1.52 3.06
CA ALA A 212 5.54 -1.70 4.53
C ALA A 212 5.99 -3.10 5.01
N ILE A 213 5.97 -4.11 4.13
CA ILE A 213 6.42 -5.48 4.47
C ILE A 213 7.81 -5.76 3.87
N GLY A 214 8.02 -5.42 2.60
CA GLY A 214 9.27 -5.75 1.92
C GLY A 214 10.46 -4.91 2.40
N SER A 215 10.23 -3.65 2.77
CA SER A 215 11.29 -2.76 3.24
C SER A 215 11.92 -3.23 4.56
N PRO A 216 11.15 -3.43 5.66
CA PRO A 216 11.73 -3.98 6.88
C PRO A 216 12.30 -5.39 6.68
N GLN A 217 11.66 -6.24 5.86
CA GLN A 217 12.21 -7.56 5.52
C GLN A 217 13.62 -7.45 4.91
N LEU A 218 13.80 -6.56 3.94
CA LEU A 218 15.09 -6.39 3.26
C LEU A 218 16.14 -5.76 4.18
N LEU A 219 15.76 -4.79 5.01
CA LEU A 219 16.65 -4.22 6.03
C LEU A 219 17.19 -5.32 6.96
N LEU A 220 16.31 -6.19 7.46
CA LEU A 220 16.69 -7.31 8.33
C LEU A 220 17.61 -8.30 7.62
N LEU A 221 17.32 -8.67 6.36
CA LEU A 221 18.18 -9.55 5.55
C LEU A 221 19.54 -8.91 5.22
N SER A 222 19.61 -7.57 5.25
CA SER A 222 20.84 -6.80 5.02
C SER A 222 21.61 -6.53 6.32
N GLY A 223 21.14 -7.01 7.47
CA GLY A 223 21.82 -6.82 8.76
C GLY A 223 21.47 -5.52 9.48
N VAL A 224 20.37 -4.85 9.14
CA VAL A 224 19.86 -3.66 9.85
C VAL A 224 18.65 -4.07 10.70
N GLY A 225 18.85 -4.20 12.00
CA GLY A 225 17.84 -4.73 12.94
C GLY A 225 18.44 -5.26 14.23
N LEU A 226 17.68 -6.04 15.01
CA LEU A 226 18.14 -6.67 16.26
C LEU A 226 18.59 -8.13 16.13
N VAL A 227 18.71 -8.70 14.92
CA VAL A 227 18.87 -10.16 14.70
C VAL A 227 19.92 -10.77 15.66
N PRO A 228 19.57 -11.70 16.60
CA PRO A 228 18.82 -12.93 16.31
C PRO A 228 17.83 -13.41 17.40
N HIS A 229 16.63 -13.93 17.03
CA HIS A 229 15.76 -14.64 17.98
C HIS A 229 15.90 -16.17 17.98
N ARG A 230 16.72 -16.75 17.11
CA ARG A 230 17.14 -18.16 17.15
C ARG A 230 18.58 -18.28 16.65
N SER A 231 19.39 -19.08 17.35
CA SER A 231 20.80 -19.39 17.07
C SER A 231 21.11 -19.97 15.67
N SER A 232 20.08 -20.11 14.82
CA SER A 232 20.16 -20.66 13.46
C SER A 232 20.20 -19.59 12.35
N HIS A 233 20.00 -18.30 12.65
CA HIS A 233 20.02 -17.24 11.64
C HIS A 233 21.47 -16.74 11.44
N LYS A 234 21.98 -16.83 10.21
CA LYS A 234 23.38 -16.51 9.86
C LYS A 234 23.60 -15.06 9.39
N VAL A 235 22.60 -14.19 9.50
CA VAL A 235 22.73 -12.78 9.09
C VAL A 235 23.56 -12.04 10.13
N SER A 236 24.68 -11.46 9.70
CA SER A 236 25.50 -10.62 10.58
C SER A 236 24.83 -9.26 10.74
N VAL A 237 24.67 -8.80 11.98
CA VAL A 237 24.15 -7.45 12.25
C VAL A 237 25.22 -6.41 11.93
N VAL A 238 24.88 -5.49 11.03
CA VAL A 238 25.70 -4.34 10.62
C VAL A 238 25.28 -3.08 11.37
N ILE A 239 23.96 -2.87 11.51
CA ILE A 239 23.39 -1.74 12.25
C ILE A 239 22.35 -2.28 13.22
N GLN A 240 22.54 -2.00 14.51
CA GLN A 240 21.56 -2.37 15.52
C GLN A 240 20.43 -1.32 15.57
N ASN A 241 19.27 -1.66 15.03
CA ASN A 241 18.09 -0.79 15.07
C ASN A 241 16.83 -1.58 15.48
N PRO A 242 16.35 -1.45 16.72
CA PRO A 242 15.18 -2.19 17.21
C PRO A 242 13.87 -1.80 16.55
N ASN A 243 13.81 -0.66 15.87
CA ASN A 243 12.54 -0.16 15.34
C ASN A 243 12.17 -0.82 14.00
N VAL A 244 13.12 -1.49 13.32
CA VAL A 244 12.89 -2.13 12.01
C VAL A 244 11.86 -3.26 12.11
N GLU A 245 11.89 -4.03 13.18
CA GLU A 245 10.93 -5.12 13.42
C GLU A 245 9.60 -4.68 14.03
N ASN A 246 9.43 -3.41 14.39
CA ASN A 246 8.35 -2.93 15.24
C ASN A 246 7.43 -1.93 14.53
N PHE A 247 6.37 -1.52 15.23
CA PHE A 247 5.41 -0.50 14.79
C PHE A 247 4.66 -0.87 13.51
N MET A 248 4.44 -2.17 13.27
CA MET A 248 3.58 -2.63 12.16
C MET A 248 2.12 -2.29 12.47
N VAL A 249 1.48 -1.55 11.56
CA VAL A 249 0.10 -1.09 11.74
C VAL A 249 -0.75 -1.53 10.55
N ASP A 250 -1.95 -2.03 10.84
CA ASP A 250 -3.01 -2.27 9.85
C ASP A 250 -4.35 -1.82 10.42
N ASN A 251 -5.04 -0.96 9.68
CA ASN A 251 -6.35 -0.45 10.10
C ASN A 251 -7.37 -1.59 10.00
N PRO A 252 -8.07 -1.97 11.08
CA PRO A 252 -9.10 -2.98 10.98
C PRO A 252 -10.20 -2.53 10.00
N ARG A 253 -10.63 -3.46 9.14
CA ARG A 253 -11.74 -3.28 8.22
C ARG A 253 -12.91 -4.12 8.70
N ASN A 254 -14.03 -3.46 8.93
CA ASN A 254 -15.26 -4.08 9.36
C ASN A 254 -16.32 -3.92 8.27
N SER A 255 -17.17 -4.92 8.08
CA SER A 255 -18.22 -4.85 7.05
C SER A 255 -19.52 -5.48 7.49
N ILE A 256 -20.62 -4.85 7.08
CA ILE A 256 -21.97 -5.41 7.14
C ILE A 256 -22.38 -5.70 5.70
N ASN A 257 -22.83 -6.93 5.46
CA ASN A 257 -23.33 -7.34 4.17
C ASN A 257 -24.86 -7.39 4.19
N ILE A 258 -25.48 -6.65 3.29
CA ILE A 258 -26.94 -6.56 3.16
C ILE A 258 -27.32 -7.27 1.87
N PRO A 259 -28.00 -8.44 1.95
CA PRO A 259 -28.52 -9.10 0.76
C PRO A 259 -29.72 -8.31 0.22
N PHE A 260 -29.77 -8.09 -1.09
CA PHE A 260 -30.92 -7.48 -1.75
C PHE A 260 -31.28 -8.20 -3.05
N SER A 261 -32.59 -8.31 -3.32
CA SER A 261 -33.12 -8.81 -4.60
C SER A 261 -33.79 -7.66 -5.35
N PHE A 262 -33.21 -7.25 -6.48
CA PHE A 262 -33.83 -6.27 -7.37
C PHE A 262 -35.00 -6.83 -8.19
N TYR A 263 -35.14 -8.16 -8.24
CA TYR A 263 -36.16 -8.83 -9.04
C TYR A 263 -37.01 -9.76 -8.18
N PRO A 264 -38.36 -9.70 -8.27
CA PRO A 264 -39.25 -10.62 -7.58
C PRO A 264 -38.97 -12.11 -7.89
N ASN A 265 -38.34 -12.39 -9.05
CA ASN A 265 -38.06 -13.76 -9.55
C ASN A 265 -36.58 -13.99 -9.97
N GLY A 266 -35.63 -13.16 -9.52
CA GLY A 266 -34.22 -13.29 -9.90
C GLY A 266 -33.39 -14.13 -8.91
N THR A 267 -32.63 -15.09 -9.42
CA THR A 267 -31.86 -16.09 -8.65
C THR A 267 -30.46 -15.63 -8.20
N ILE A 268 -30.07 -14.37 -8.45
CA ILE A 268 -28.74 -13.87 -8.09
C ILE A 268 -28.89 -12.89 -6.92
N PRO A 269 -28.57 -13.29 -5.67
CA PRO A 269 -28.50 -12.34 -4.57
C PRO A 269 -27.34 -11.39 -4.85
N LEU A 270 -27.64 -10.11 -5.03
CA LEU A 270 -26.63 -9.08 -5.01
C LEU A 270 -26.39 -8.71 -3.54
N GLU A 271 -25.12 -8.65 -3.14
CA GLU A 271 -24.70 -8.37 -1.77
C GLU A 271 -24.13 -6.95 -1.70
N LEU A 272 -24.73 -6.09 -0.87
CA LEU A 272 -24.17 -4.79 -0.55
C LEU A 272 -23.24 -4.95 0.64
N SER A 273 -21.94 -4.69 0.45
CA SER A 273 -21.02 -4.53 1.57
C SER A 273 -20.91 -3.06 1.96
N VAL A 274 -21.38 -2.72 3.16
CA VAL A 274 -21.04 -1.48 3.85
C VAL A 274 -19.76 -1.72 4.64
N VAL A 275 -18.73 -0.92 4.39
CA VAL A 275 -17.40 -1.10 5.00
C VAL A 275 -17.04 0.13 5.82
N ALA A 276 -16.60 -0.11 7.06
CA ALA A 276 -16.03 0.89 7.96
C ALA A 276 -14.52 0.64 8.12
N LYS A 277 -13.74 1.72 8.17
CA LYS A 277 -12.30 1.69 8.42
C LYS A 277 -11.95 2.63 9.57
N PHE A 278 -11.23 2.12 10.56
CA PHE A 278 -10.76 2.92 11.70
C PHE A 278 -9.60 3.82 11.31
N SER A 279 -9.63 5.08 11.75
CA SER A 279 -8.48 5.97 11.70
C SER A 279 -7.43 5.54 12.73
N GLY A 280 -6.14 5.65 12.35
CA GLY A 280 -4.96 5.45 13.19
C GLY A 280 -5.12 4.49 14.37
N PRO A 281 -5.14 3.16 14.16
CA PRO A 281 -5.25 2.24 15.28
C PRO A 281 -4.03 2.44 16.17
N LEU A 282 -4.29 2.60 17.47
CA LEU A 282 -3.23 2.74 18.48
C LEU A 282 -2.47 1.43 18.70
N SER A 283 -2.99 0.33 18.15
CA SER A 283 -2.35 -0.97 18.22
C SER A 283 -1.36 -1.09 17.08
N SER A 284 -0.11 -1.36 17.45
CA SER A 284 0.92 -1.78 16.51
C SER A 284 1.44 -3.16 16.92
N GLY A 285 1.98 -3.89 15.97
CA GLY A 285 2.69 -5.13 16.20
C GLY A 285 4.07 -5.12 15.59
N SER A 286 4.45 -6.26 15.02
CA SER A 286 5.83 -6.56 14.67
C SER A 286 5.93 -7.39 13.40
N LEU A 287 7.08 -7.33 12.75
CA LEU A 287 7.47 -8.16 11.62
C LEU A 287 8.70 -8.98 11.98
N ARG A 288 8.73 -10.26 11.59
CA ARG A 288 9.90 -11.13 11.80
C ARG A 288 10.21 -11.95 10.57
N LEU A 289 11.50 -12.16 10.32
CA LEU A 289 11.95 -13.06 9.27
C LEU A 289 11.56 -14.50 9.57
N VAL A 290 11.03 -15.19 8.56
CA VAL A 290 10.86 -16.65 8.55
C VAL A 290 12.12 -17.33 8.00
N SER A 291 12.73 -16.72 6.97
CA SER A 291 13.98 -17.15 6.36
C SER A 291 15.06 -16.08 6.54
N SER A 292 16.27 -16.50 6.89
CA SER A 292 17.46 -15.62 6.94
C SER A 292 18.19 -15.51 5.61
N ALA A 293 17.78 -16.27 4.59
CA ALA A 293 18.54 -16.42 3.35
C ALA A 293 17.69 -16.22 2.08
N ASP A 294 16.36 -16.34 2.18
CA ASP A 294 15.47 -16.29 1.02
C ASP A 294 14.44 -15.17 1.19
N VAL A 295 14.62 -14.08 0.43
CA VAL A 295 13.72 -12.92 0.42
C VAL A 295 12.32 -13.27 -0.13
N LYS A 296 12.20 -14.35 -0.91
CA LYS A 296 10.93 -14.78 -1.52
C LYS A 296 9.99 -15.38 -0.47
N VAL A 297 10.54 -15.86 0.66
CA VAL A 297 9.76 -16.32 1.81
C VAL A 297 9.20 -15.09 2.53
N SER A 298 7.88 -14.96 2.57
CA SER A 298 7.23 -13.83 3.26
C SER A 298 7.51 -13.87 4.77
N PRO A 299 7.73 -12.72 5.41
CA PRO A 299 7.96 -12.65 6.85
C PRO A 299 6.66 -12.93 7.61
N THR A 300 6.75 -13.27 8.90
CA THR A 300 5.58 -13.25 9.77
C THR A 300 5.28 -11.81 10.17
N VAL A 301 4.00 -11.47 10.22
CA VAL A 301 3.53 -10.13 10.58
C VAL A 301 2.42 -10.27 11.63
N ARG A 302 2.50 -9.47 12.68
CA ARG A 302 1.46 -9.31 13.69
C ARG A 302 1.08 -7.84 13.75
N PHE A 303 -0.21 -7.55 13.80
CA PHE A 303 -0.74 -6.19 13.92
C PHE A 303 -1.34 -5.93 15.30
N ASN A 304 -1.69 -6.98 16.06
CA ASN A 304 -2.35 -6.88 17.37
C ASN A 304 -3.72 -6.18 17.29
N TYR A 305 -4.57 -6.58 16.35
CA TYR A 305 -5.90 -5.96 16.17
C TYR A 305 -6.67 -5.94 17.50
N PHE A 306 -7.23 -4.77 17.84
CA PHE A 306 -8.02 -4.52 19.06
C PHE A 306 -7.31 -4.82 20.40
N LYS A 307 -5.97 -4.93 20.41
CA LYS A 307 -5.22 -5.06 21.67
C LYS A 307 -5.34 -3.81 22.54
N ASP A 308 -5.40 -2.62 21.92
CA ASP A 308 -5.77 -1.39 22.61
C ASP A 308 -7.30 -1.28 22.69
N LEU A 309 -7.83 -1.19 23.91
CA LEU A 309 -9.26 -1.09 24.17
C LEU A 309 -9.90 0.18 23.61
N LYS A 310 -9.12 1.25 23.35
CA LYS A 310 -9.62 2.45 22.67
C LYS A 310 -10.00 2.16 21.23
N ASN A 311 -9.25 1.29 20.53
CA ASN A 311 -9.61 0.84 19.19
C ASN A 311 -10.94 0.06 19.20
N LEU A 312 -11.20 -0.70 20.28
CA LEU A 312 -12.48 -1.40 20.45
C LEU A 312 -13.63 -0.43 20.78
N ALA A 313 -13.41 0.57 21.63
CA ALA A 313 -14.42 1.58 21.95
C ALA A 313 -14.83 2.38 20.72
N HIS A 314 -13.86 2.84 19.92
CA HIS A 314 -14.13 3.51 18.64
C HIS A 314 -14.90 2.61 17.66
N CYS A 315 -14.57 1.31 17.63
CA CYS A 315 -15.31 0.32 16.85
C CYS A 315 -16.78 0.23 17.27
N LEU A 316 -17.05 0.12 18.57
CA LEU A 316 -18.42 0.03 19.09
C LEU A 316 -19.21 1.33 18.86
N GLU A 317 -18.57 2.49 18.98
CA GLU A 317 -19.20 3.77 18.66
C GLU A 317 -19.61 3.84 17.20
N GLU A 318 -18.72 3.50 16.25
CA GLU A 318 -19.05 3.48 14.82
C GLU A 318 -20.17 2.48 14.47
N TYR A 319 -20.17 1.29 15.08
CA TYR A 319 -21.27 0.32 14.89
C TYR A 319 -22.59 0.78 15.53
N SER A 320 -22.55 1.42 16.70
CA SER A 320 -23.74 1.96 17.37
C SER A 320 -24.38 3.12 16.60
N CYS A 321 -23.54 3.88 15.89
CA CYS A 321 -23.93 4.90 14.94
C CYS A 321 -24.55 4.31 13.66
N GLY A 322 -24.33 3.01 13.38
CA GLY A 322 -24.93 2.25 12.27
C GLY A 322 -26.33 1.71 12.54
N ILE A 323 -26.80 1.75 13.79
CA ILE A 323 -28.09 1.19 14.23
C ILE A 323 -28.74 2.22 15.16
N SER A 324 -29.32 3.29 14.63
CA SER A 324 -30.14 4.18 15.47
C SER A 324 -31.46 3.53 15.85
N LYS A 325 -31.76 3.53 17.14
CA LYS A 325 -32.96 3.01 17.80
C LYS A 325 -34.28 3.52 17.18
N GLY A 326 -35.20 2.60 16.91
CA GLY A 326 -36.63 2.86 17.11
C GLY A 326 -37.53 3.09 15.90
N GLU A 327 -36.99 3.14 14.68
CA GLU A 327 -37.80 3.13 13.46
C GLU A 327 -37.16 2.19 12.45
N SER A 328 -37.95 1.63 11.53
CA SER A 328 -37.54 0.69 10.47
C SER A 328 -36.60 1.33 9.43
N ARG A 329 -35.56 2.04 9.86
CA ARG A 329 -34.57 2.75 9.05
C ARG A 329 -33.18 2.41 9.61
N ILE A 330 -32.39 1.71 8.80
CA ILE A 330 -30.96 1.51 9.08
C ILE A 330 -30.27 2.81 8.72
N VAL A 331 -29.95 3.60 9.74
CA VAL A 331 -29.28 4.89 9.59
C VAL A 331 -27.80 4.67 9.85
N ALA A 332 -26.98 4.66 8.79
CA ALA A 332 -25.56 4.35 8.86
C ALA A 332 -24.71 5.62 9.01
N ARG A 333 -24.32 5.97 10.23
CA ARG A 333 -23.53 7.17 10.49
C ARG A 333 -22.07 6.79 10.74
N VAL A 334 -21.29 6.59 9.67
CA VAL A 334 -19.91 6.07 9.73
C VAL A 334 -18.93 7.06 9.10
N SER A 335 -17.77 7.20 9.74
CA SER A 335 -16.70 8.15 9.41
C SER A 335 -15.98 7.86 8.08
N TRP A 336 -16.07 6.63 7.56
CA TRP A 336 -15.40 6.18 6.34
C TRP A 336 -16.21 5.10 5.63
N PHE A 337 -16.56 5.32 4.35
CA PHE A 337 -17.17 4.31 3.47
C PHE A 337 -16.25 3.97 2.28
N THR A 338 -16.05 2.67 2.01
CA THR A 338 -15.48 2.20 0.74
C THR A 338 -16.21 0.95 0.27
N TYR A 339 -16.76 0.96 -0.95
CA TYR A 339 -17.48 -0.17 -1.55
C TYR A 339 -16.52 -1.15 -2.24
N SER A 340 -16.72 -2.45 -2.07
CA SER A 340 -16.07 -3.48 -2.89
C SER A 340 -17.11 -4.44 -3.46
N GLY A 341 -17.89 -4.01 -4.44
CA GLY A 341 -18.67 -4.94 -5.24
C GLY A 341 -17.86 -5.46 -6.41
N SER A 342 -17.37 -6.67 -6.30
CA SER A 342 -17.03 -7.50 -7.45
C SER A 342 -18.32 -8.06 -8.04
N GLY A 343 -19.02 -7.24 -8.81
CA GLY A 343 -20.21 -7.61 -9.55
C GLY A 343 -20.02 -7.46 -11.05
N THR A 344 -18.84 -7.80 -11.58
CA THR A 344 -18.62 -7.86 -13.03
C THR A 344 -18.76 -9.31 -13.46
N LEU A 345 -19.93 -9.66 -14.00
CA LEU A 345 -20.08 -10.85 -14.84
C LEU A 345 -19.09 -10.72 -16.01
N PHE A 346 -18.14 -11.63 -16.08
CA PHE A 346 -17.44 -11.94 -17.33
C PHE A 346 -18.31 -12.97 -18.08
N TYR A 347 -18.65 -12.67 -19.34
CA TYR A 347 -18.90 -13.70 -20.34
C TYR A 347 -17.60 -14.03 -21.05
#